data_AF-A0A523FFF6-F1
#
_entry.id   AF-A0A523FFF6-F1
#
_cell.length_a   1.000
_cell.length_b   1.000
_cell.length_c   1.000
_cell.angle_alpha   90.00
_cell.angle_beta   90.00
_cell.angle_gamma   90.00
#
_symmetry.space_group_name_H-M   'P 1'
#
loop_
_entity.id
_entity.type
_entity.pdbx_description
1 polymer ?
#
loop_
_entity_poly.entity_id
_entity_poly.type
_entity_poly.pdbx_seq_one_letter_code
_entity_poly.pdbx_strand_id
1 'polypeptide(L)' 'MSDILVALGLLLVLEGALYALFPEFMKRMAAQAQIVPGDTLRTVGVVAAGAGVALVWMVRG' A
#
# COMPACT_ATOMS: atom_id res chain seq x y z
N MET A 1 -13.45 14.30 10.85
CA MET A 1 -14.30 13.31 10.13
C MET A 1 -13.99 13.26 8.62
N SER A 2 -13.36 14.29 8.03
CA SER A 2 -12.85 14.29 6.65
C SER A 2 -11.59 13.44 6.45
N ASP A 3 -10.79 13.21 7.49
CA ASP A 3 -9.45 12.64 7.36
C ASP A 3 -9.44 11.22 6.77
N ILE A 4 -10.46 10.40 7.09
CA ILE A 4 -10.61 9.06 6.50
C ILE A 4 -10.90 9.17 5.00
N LEU A 5 -11.77 10.11 4.59
CA LEU A 5 -12.07 10.36 3.18
C LEU A 5 -10.85 10.92 2.44
N VAL A 6 -10.05 11.79 3.08
CA VAL A 6 -8.80 12.30 2.52
C VAL A 6 -7.78 11.17 2.36
N ALA A 7 -7.59 10.34 3.39
CA ALA A 7 -6.68 9.19 3.32
C ALA A 7 -7.09 8.21 2.22
N LEU A 8 -8.39 7.92 2.09
CA LEU A 8 -8.93 7.07 1.03
C LEU A 8 -8.74 7.70 -0.35
N GLY A 9 -8.97 9.01 -0.49
CA GLY A 9 -8.71 9.75 -1.73
C GLY A 9 -7.23 9.69 -2.14
N LEU A 10 -6.31 9.90 -1.19
CA LEU A 10 -4.88 9.81 -1.44
C LEU A 10 -4.44 8.39 -1.82
N LEU A 11 -5.00 7.36 -1.16
CA LEU A 11 -4.77 5.95 -1.52
C LEU A 11 -5.13 5.70 -2.99
N LEU A 12 -6.32 6.14 -3.43
CA LEU A 12 -6.78 5.97 -4.80
C LEU A 12 -5.92 6.76 -5.81
N VAL A 13 -5.51 7.98 -5.47
CA VAL A 13 -4.62 8.79 -6.32
C VAL A 13 -3.28 8.10 -6.51
N LEU A 14 -2.66 7.59 -5.42
CA LEU A 14 -1.37 6.93 -5.49
C LEU A 14 -1.43 5.61 -6.26
N GLU A 15 -2.42 4.75 -5.96
CA GLU A 15 -2.64 3.50 -6.70
C GLU A 15 -2.88 3.78 -8.19
N GLY A 16 -3.82 4.69 -8.50
CA GLY A 16 -4.15 5.05 -9.89
C GLY A 16 -2.96 5.65 -10.65
N ALA A 17 -2.16 6.51 -10.00
CA ALA A 17 -0.96 7.09 -10.60
C ALA A 17 0.10 6.02 -10.88
N LEU A 18 0.32 5.06 -9.97
CA LEU A 18 1.24 3.95 -10.21
C LEU A 18 0.82 3.09 -11.40
N TYR A 19 -0.47 2.76 -11.51
CA TYR A 19 -0.99 2.04 -12.67
C TYR A 19 -0.89 2.83 -13.98
N ALA A 20 -1.12 4.15 -13.94
CA ALA A 20 -1.08 5.00 -15.13
C ALA A 20 0.35 5.28 -15.62
N LEU A 21 1.28 5.57 -14.72
CA LEU A 21 2.68 5.90 -15.05
C LEU A 21 3.53 4.64 -15.25
N PHE A 22 3.31 3.59 -14.46
CA PHE A 22 4.16 2.40 -14.41
C PHE A 22 3.37 1.08 -14.53
N PRO A 23 2.58 0.90 -15.60
CA PRO A 23 1.69 -0.28 -15.74
C PRO A 23 2.45 -1.61 -15.74
N GLU A 24 3.61 -1.68 -16.40
CA GLU A 24 4.41 -2.92 -16.47
C GLU A 24 5.04 -3.29 -15.13
N PHE A 25 5.41 -2.30 -14.32
CA PHE A 25 5.91 -2.54 -12.97
C PHE A 25 4.80 -3.17 -12.10
N MET A 26 3.59 -2.60 -12.14
CA MET A 26 2.46 -3.12 -11.37
C MET A 26 2.06 -4.54 -11.81
N LYS A 27 2.08 -4.84 -13.11
CA LYS A 27 1.87 -6.22 -13.61
C LYS A 27 2.91 -7.20 -13.08
N ARG A 28 4.19 -6.79 -13.05
CA ARG A 28 5.27 -7.63 -12.49
C ARG A 28 5.10 -7.84 -10.99
N MET A 29 4.73 -6.81 -10.23
CA MET A 29 4.43 -6.95 -8.80
C MET A 29 3.27 -7.92 -8.56
N ALA A 30 2.19 -7.82 -9.33
CA ALA A 30 1.06 -8.73 -9.22
C ALA A 30 1.46 -10.19 -9.53
N ALA A 31 2.28 -10.41 -10.56
CA ALA A 31 2.81 -11.73 -10.88
C ALA A 31 3.73 -12.28 -9.77
N GLN A 32 4.57 -11.42 -9.18
CA GLN A 32 5.41 -11.80 -8.04
C GLN A 32 4.58 -12.16 -6.81
N ALA A 33 3.48 -11.45 -6.55
CA ALA A 33 2.60 -11.74 -5.42
C ALA A 33 1.97 -13.15 -5.51
N GLN A 34 1.79 -13.71 -6.71
CA GLN A 34 1.26 -15.05 -6.90
C GLN A 34 2.25 -16.18 -6.56
N ILE A 35 3.56 -15.90 -6.65
CA ILE A 35 4.61 -16.90 -6.40
C ILE A 35 5.21 -16.80 -4.99
N VAL A 36 4.96 -15.71 -4.28
CA VAL A 36 5.40 -15.53 -2.89
C VAL A 36 4.51 -16.38 -1.96
N PRO A 37 5.09 -17.19 -1.06
CA PRO A 37 4.32 -17.95 -0.08
C PRO A 37 3.41 -17.04 0.76
N GLY A 38 2.19 -17.50 1.05
CA GLY A 38 1.18 -16.70 1.76
C GLY A 38 1.63 -16.20 3.13
N ASP A 39 2.44 -16.97 3.86
CA ASP A 39 2.96 -16.57 5.16
C ASP A 39 3.98 -15.42 5.06
N THR A 40 4.82 -15.43 4.03
CA THR A 40 5.74 -14.33 3.74
C THR A 40 4.96 -13.08 3.35
N LEU A 41 3.97 -13.21 2.47
CA LEU A 41 3.13 -12.09 2.03
C LEU A 41 2.36 -11.48 3.22
N ARG A 42 1.82 -12.32 4.10
CA ARG A 42 1.14 -11.89 5.34
C ARG A 42 2.09 -11.16 6.27
N THR A 43 3.29 -11.68 6.48
CA THR A 43 4.29 -11.07 7.37
C THR A 43 4.70 -9.69 6.86
N VAL A 44 5.00 -9.57 5.56
CA VAL A 44 5.33 -8.29 4.93
C VAL A 44 4.16 -7.31 5.04
N GLY A 45 2.94 -7.77 4.78
CA GLY A 45 1.74 -6.94 4.91
C GLY A 45 1.52 -6.40 6.32
N VAL A 46 1.68 -7.24 7.35
CA VAL A 46 1.55 -6.82 8.75
C VAL A 46 2.62 -5.80 9.13
N VAL A 47 3.88 -6.03 8.72
CA VAL A 47 4.98 -5.08 8.98
C VAL A 47 4.71 -3.73 8.29
N ALA A 48 4.28 -3.75 7.02
CA ALA A 48 3.95 -2.54 6.28
C ALA A 48 2.77 -1.77 6.90
N ALA A 49 1.71 -2.47 7.31
CA ALA A 49 0.57 -1.86 7.99
C ALA A 49 0.98 -1.23 9.33
N GLY A 50 1.78 -1.95 10.13
CA GLY A 50 2.31 -1.45 11.41
C GLY A 50 3.19 -0.20 11.22
N ALA A 51 4.07 -0.20 10.22
CA ALA A 51 4.88 0.96 9.88
C ALA A 51 4.04 2.16 9.44
N GLY A 52 2.99 1.93 8.64
CA GLY A 52 2.04 2.97 8.24
C GLY A 52 1.32 3.60 9.43
N VAL A 53 0.85 2.78 10.37
CA VAL A 53 0.23 3.28 11.62
C VAL A 53 1.23 4.08 12.45
N ALA A 54 2.46 3.58 12.62
CA ALA A 54 3.51 4.27 13.36
C ALA A 54 3.85 5.64 12.74
N LEU A 55 3.96 5.72 11.41
CA LEU A 55 4.18 6.98 10.70
C LEU A 55 3.05 7.97 10.91
N VAL A 56 1.79 7.54 10.75
CA VAL A 56 0.63 8.40 11.00
C VAL A 56 0.63 8.91 12.45
N TRP A 57 0.96 8.04 13.40
CA TRP A 57 1.07 8.43 14.81
C TRP A 57 2.22 9.42 15.06
N MET A 58 3.37 9.29 14.41
CA MET A 58 4.47 10.27 14.56
C MET A 58 4.15 11.64 13.96
N VAL A 59 3.37 11.68 12.87
CA VAL A 59 3.03 12.93 12.17
C VAL A 59 1.84 13.65 12.82
N ARG A 60 0.89 12.90 13.40
CA ARG A 60 -0.36 13.45 13.97
C ARG A 60 -0.46 13.37 15.50
N GLY A 61 0.45 12.64 16.14
CA GLY A 61 0.50 12.42 17.60
C GLY A 61 1.18 13.56 18.34
#